data_AF-A0A1Z4NFD2-F1
#
_entry.id   AF-A0A1Z4NFD2-F1
#
_cell.length_a   1.000
_cell.length_b   1.000
_cell.length_c   1.000
_cell.angle_alpha   90.00
_cell.angle_beta   90.00
_cell.angle_gamma   90.00
#
_symmetry.space_group_name_H-M   'P 1'
#
loop_
_entity.id
_entity.type
_entity.pdbx_description
1 polymer ?
#
loop_
_entity_poly.entity_id
_entity_poly.type
_entity_poly.pdbx_seq_one_letter_code
_entity_poly.pdbx_strand_id
1 'polypeptide(L)'
;MVAILCVFGSAGFFLARFLFSIPSKKDQSMKYIFALFLAITIWLHITPTALAENTTLVPCYKSPAFVERVKNAPDSYYTTKPLKAYSQLLCGEDGLPRIALDRLSLTIDVLIPIAIFIYTAGLIGWSGRSYLQAIKKQGMAEEKEIFIDIPLFISCVLMSLLWFVLAFKELMTGELTAKDEEIPISVR
;
A
#
# COMPACT_ATOMS: atom_id res chain seq x y z
N MET A 1 -20.41 -8.72 11.91
CA MET A 1 -19.35 -9.62 12.40
C MET A 1 -19.87 -10.95 13.00
N VAL A 2 -21.19 -11.20 13.11
CA VAL A 2 -21.71 -12.48 13.67
C VAL A 2 -22.30 -13.43 12.60
N ALA A 3 -22.63 -12.96 11.39
CA ALA A 3 -23.21 -13.83 10.35
C ALA A 3 -22.16 -14.61 9.50
N ILE A 4 -20.86 -14.31 9.63
CA ILE A 4 -19.81 -15.01 8.86
C ILE A 4 -19.44 -16.36 9.49
N LEU A 5 -19.83 -16.61 10.74
CA LEU A 5 -19.48 -17.85 11.45
C LEU A 5 -20.42 -19.03 11.18
N CYS A 6 -21.62 -18.83 10.61
CA CYS A 6 -22.56 -19.95 10.40
C CYS A 6 -22.32 -20.78 9.13
N VAL A 7 -21.49 -20.32 8.18
CA VAL A 7 -21.25 -21.06 6.92
C VAL A 7 -19.90 -21.81 6.93
N PHE A 8 -19.04 -21.52 7.89
CA PHE A 8 -17.75 -22.20 8.09
C PHE A 8 -17.81 -23.40 9.05
N GLY A 9 -19.02 -23.85 9.42
CA GLY A 9 -19.21 -24.80 10.53
C GLY A 9 -19.03 -26.30 10.22
N SER A 10 -19.11 -26.75 8.96
CA SER A 10 -19.22 -28.19 8.69
C SER A 10 -18.19 -28.77 7.71
N ALA A 11 -17.52 -27.94 6.89
CA ALA A 11 -16.54 -28.42 5.91
C ALA A 11 -15.07 -28.24 6.34
N GLY A 12 -14.79 -27.37 7.32
CA GLY A 12 -13.41 -27.01 7.71
C GLY A 12 -12.70 -28.03 8.60
N PHE A 13 -13.43 -28.89 9.31
CA PHE A 13 -12.82 -29.77 10.32
C PHE A 13 -12.28 -31.09 9.76
N PHE A 14 -12.76 -31.53 8.59
CA PHE A 14 -12.38 -32.82 8.02
C PHE A 14 -11.09 -32.73 7.16
N LEU A 15 -10.81 -31.57 6.56
CA LEU A 15 -9.61 -31.38 5.72
C LEU A 15 -8.33 -31.05 6.51
N ALA A 16 -8.45 -30.51 7.73
CA ALA A 16 -7.29 -30.13 8.54
C ALA A 16 -6.54 -31.34 9.15
N ARG A 17 -7.20 -32.50 9.27
CA ARG A 17 -6.59 -33.68 9.92
C ARG A 17 -5.86 -34.63 8.96
N PHE A 18 -6.03 -34.45 7.65
CA PHE A 18 -5.36 -35.28 6.64
C PHE A 18 -4.04 -34.70 6.11
N LEU A 19 -3.74 -33.42 6.40
CA LEU A 19 -2.52 -32.76 5.93
C LEU A 19 -1.31 -32.91 6.86
N PHE A 20 -1.46 -33.56 8.01
CA PHE A 20 -0.37 -33.76 8.97
C PHE A 20 0.05 -35.23 9.08
N SER A 21 0.43 -35.85 7.97
CA SER A 21 1.28 -37.03 8.04
C SER A 21 2.00 -37.37 6.74
N ILE A 22 3.32 -37.31 6.89
CA ILE A 22 4.33 -38.20 6.32
C ILE A 22 5.10 -37.70 5.08
N PRO A 23 6.44 -37.84 5.10
CA PRO A 23 7.38 -37.18 4.21
C PRO A 23 7.84 -38.07 3.05
N SER A 24 8.75 -37.53 2.21
CA SER A 24 9.73 -38.23 1.35
C SER A 24 9.63 -37.99 -0.18
N LYS A 25 10.32 -36.93 -0.62
CA LYS A 25 11.40 -36.86 -1.63
C LYS A 25 11.28 -37.46 -3.07
N LYS A 26 10.22 -38.14 -3.50
CA LYS A 26 10.22 -38.79 -4.84
C LYS A 26 8.96 -38.65 -5.73
N ASP A 27 8.18 -37.58 -5.56
CA ASP A 27 7.05 -37.28 -6.47
C ASP A 27 6.83 -35.77 -6.58
N GLN A 28 7.88 -35.08 -7.01
CA GLN A 28 7.93 -33.61 -6.93
C GLN A 28 7.17 -32.94 -8.09
N SER A 29 7.07 -33.57 -9.27
CA SER A 29 6.42 -32.98 -10.46
C SER A 29 4.89 -32.96 -10.38
N MET A 30 4.24 -34.06 -9.98
CA MET A 30 2.76 -34.15 -9.90
C MET A 30 2.16 -33.27 -8.79
N LYS A 31 2.92 -33.04 -7.71
CA LYS A 31 2.51 -32.19 -6.58
C LYS A 31 2.53 -30.71 -6.95
N TYR A 32 3.52 -30.27 -7.73
CA TYR A 32 3.56 -28.88 -8.22
C TYR A 32 2.49 -28.60 -9.26
N ILE A 33 2.15 -29.58 -10.11
CA ILE A 33 1.05 -29.43 -11.08
C ILE A 33 -0.29 -29.31 -10.35
N PHE A 34 -0.53 -30.13 -9.33
CA PHE A 34 -1.76 -30.06 -8.54
C PHE A 34 -1.85 -28.77 -7.71
N ALA A 35 -0.72 -28.31 -7.15
CA ALA A 35 -0.64 -27.02 -6.45
C ALA A 35 -0.83 -25.82 -7.39
N LEU A 36 -0.28 -25.86 -8.62
CA LEU A 36 -0.52 -24.85 -9.65
C LEU A 36 -1.99 -24.84 -10.10
N PHE A 37 -2.60 -26.02 -10.28
CA PHE A 37 -4.01 -26.10 -10.66
C PHE A 37 -4.92 -25.55 -9.57
N LEU A 38 -4.66 -25.88 -8.29
CA LEU A 38 -5.36 -25.28 -7.16
C LEU A 38 -5.16 -23.76 -7.08
N ALA A 39 -3.92 -23.28 -7.26
CA ALA A 39 -3.62 -21.85 -7.28
C ALA A 39 -4.35 -21.13 -8.43
N ILE A 40 -4.43 -21.74 -9.62
CA ILE A 40 -5.15 -21.21 -10.78
C ILE A 40 -6.66 -21.19 -10.51
N THR A 41 -7.24 -22.23 -9.91
CA THR A 41 -8.68 -22.24 -9.56
C THR A 41 -9.02 -21.22 -8.48
N ILE A 42 -8.12 -20.98 -7.52
CA ILE A 42 -8.24 -19.93 -6.51
C ILE A 42 -8.12 -18.54 -7.15
N TRP A 43 -7.25 -18.38 -8.15
CA TRP A 43 -7.10 -17.13 -8.91
C TRP A 43 -8.30 -16.85 -9.84
N LEU A 44 -8.95 -17.89 -10.35
CA LEU A 44 -10.12 -17.80 -11.23
C LEU A 44 -11.45 -17.67 -10.47
N HIS A 45 -11.45 -17.70 -9.13
CA HIS A 45 -12.64 -17.37 -8.35
C HIS A 45 -12.92 -15.86 -8.39
N ILE A 46 -13.56 -15.42 -9.47
CA ILE A 46 -14.20 -14.12 -9.57
C ILE A 46 -15.49 -14.19 -8.73
N THR A 47 -15.37 -13.94 -7.43
CA THR A 47 -16.54 -13.55 -6.64
C THR A 47 -16.99 -12.18 -7.13
N PRO A 48 -18.30 -11.95 -7.39
CA PRO A 48 -18.77 -10.60 -7.61
C PRO A 48 -18.43 -9.77 -6.38
N THR A 49 -17.71 -8.67 -6.58
CA THR A 49 -17.43 -7.70 -5.51
C THR A 49 -18.77 -7.19 -5.01
N ALA A 50 -19.15 -7.58 -3.79
CA ALA A 50 -20.30 -7.00 -3.13
C ALA A 50 -19.97 -5.54 -2.81
N LEU A 51 -20.38 -4.64 -3.70
CA LEU A 51 -20.39 -3.22 -3.44
C LEU A 51 -21.45 -2.97 -2.37
N ALA A 52 -21.01 -2.68 -1.15
CA ALA A 52 -21.86 -1.99 -0.19
C ALA A 52 -22.02 -0.55 -0.68
N GLU A 53 -22.90 -0.37 -1.68
CA GLU A 53 -23.33 0.95 -2.13
C GLU A 53 -24.04 1.63 -0.96
N ASN A 54 -23.30 2.51 -0.28
CA ASN A 54 -23.85 3.26 0.83
C ASN A 54 -24.81 4.31 0.28
N THR A 55 -26.11 4.04 0.38
CA THR A 55 -27.22 4.88 -0.09
C THR A 55 -27.39 6.20 0.66
N THR A 56 -26.56 6.50 1.67
CA THR A 56 -26.67 7.73 2.49
C THR A 56 -25.82 8.90 1.98
N LEU A 57 -24.91 8.64 1.04
CA LEU A 57 -23.98 9.65 0.55
C LEU A 57 -24.49 10.23 -0.78
N VAL A 58 -24.75 11.53 -0.78
CA VAL A 58 -25.21 12.27 -1.96
C VAL A 58 -24.11 13.24 -2.42
N PRO A 59 -23.98 13.53 -3.72
CA PRO A 59 -23.04 14.56 -4.17
C PRO A 59 -23.28 15.91 -3.47
N CYS A 60 -22.22 16.58 -3.04
CA CYS A 60 -22.29 17.78 -2.21
C CYS A 60 -23.06 18.93 -2.87
N TYR A 61 -23.03 19.06 -4.19
CA TYR A 61 -23.84 20.05 -4.91
C TYR A 61 -25.36 19.85 -4.77
N LYS A 62 -25.82 18.64 -4.39
CA LYS A 62 -27.24 18.32 -4.13
C LYS A 62 -27.61 18.35 -2.65
N SER A 63 -26.63 18.48 -1.75
CA SER A 63 -26.89 18.48 -0.30
C SER A 63 -27.39 19.86 0.15
N PRO A 64 -28.60 19.98 0.72
CA PRO A 64 -29.13 21.26 1.17
C PRO A 64 -28.27 21.86 2.29
N ALA A 65 -27.78 21.03 3.21
CA ALA A 65 -26.90 21.45 4.30
C ALA A 65 -25.55 21.99 3.79
N PHE A 66 -25.00 21.40 2.71
CA PHE A 66 -23.76 21.92 2.11
C PHE A 66 -23.99 23.26 1.41
N VAL A 67 -25.10 23.41 0.67
CA VAL A 67 -25.43 24.67 -0.01
C VAL A 67 -25.66 25.80 1.00
N GLU A 68 -26.27 25.53 2.14
CA GLU A 68 -26.42 26.49 3.22
C GLU A 68 -25.05 26.90 3.81
N ARG A 69 -24.13 25.95 4.02
CA ARG A 69 -22.75 26.24 4.46
C ARG A 69 -22.02 27.13 3.47
N VAL A 70 -22.18 26.90 2.17
CA VAL A 70 -21.57 27.74 1.12
C VAL A 70 -22.14 29.16 1.13
N LYS A 71 -23.46 29.31 1.35
CA LYS A 71 -24.12 30.63 1.44
C LYS A 71 -23.73 31.42 2.68
N ASN A 72 -23.58 30.74 3.80
CA ASN A 72 -23.26 31.36 5.10
C ASN A 72 -21.75 31.57 5.31
N ALA A 73 -20.91 31.10 4.39
CA ALA A 73 -19.47 31.27 4.50
C ALA A 73 -19.05 32.71 4.18
N PRO A 74 -18.10 33.30 4.94
CA PRO A 74 -17.57 34.62 4.61
C PRO A 74 -16.87 34.58 3.25
N ASP A 75 -16.81 35.71 2.53
CA ASP A 75 -16.04 35.79 1.28
C ASP A 75 -14.55 35.88 1.60
N SER A 76 -13.84 34.74 1.50
CA SER A 76 -12.41 34.65 1.74
C SER A 76 -11.78 33.65 0.78
N TYR A 77 -10.45 33.71 0.66
CA TYR A 77 -9.69 32.75 -0.14
C TYR A 77 -9.94 31.29 0.30
N TYR A 78 -10.10 31.04 1.60
CA TYR A 78 -10.30 29.71 2.17
C TYR A 78 -11.71 29.18 1.96
N THR A 79 -12.68 30.06 1.72
CA THR A 79 -14.10 29.70 1.71
C THR A 79 -14.74 29.76 0.34
N THR A 80 -14.16 30.48 -0.62
CA THR A 80 -14.71 30.57 -1.98
C THR A 80 -14.22 29.44 -2.88
N LYS A 81 -12.91 29.32 -3.06
CA LYS A 81 -12.31 28.38 -4.00
C LYS A 81 -12.32 26.92 -3.47
N PRO A 82 -11.96 26.64 -2.21
CA PRO A 82 -11.99 25.28 -1.68
C PRO A 82 -13.40 24.70 -1.59
N LEU A 83 -14.39 25.48 -1.13
CA LEU A 83 -15.78 24.98 -1.08
C LEU A 83 -16.35 24.69 -2.47
N LYS A 84 -16.00 25.49 -3.50
CA LYS A 84 -16.36 25.16 -4.89
C LYS A 84 -15.77 23.81 -5.31
N ALA A 85 -14.52 23.54 -4.96
CA ALA A 85 -13.89 22.24 -5.23
C ALA A 85 -14.55 21.09 -4.44
N TYR A 86 -15.00 21.31 -3.20
CA TYR A 86 -15.69 20.27 -2.42
C TYR A 86 -17.08 19.90 -2.95
N SER A 87 -17.68 20.71 -3.84
CA SER A 87 -18.99 20.42 -4.42
C SER A 87 -19.05 19.12 -5.25
N GLN A 88 -17.90 18.67 -5.76
CA GLN A 88 -17.76 17.43 -6.54
C GLN A 88 -17.58 16.17 -5.68
N LEU A 89 -17.36 16.32 -4.36
CA LEU A 89 -17.25 15.20 -3.43
C LEU A 89 -18.64 14.70 -3.00
N LEU A 90 -18.66 13.56 -2.30
CA LEU A 90 -19.86 13.05 -1.64
C LEU A 90 -20.02 13.69 -0.26
N CYS A 91 -21.24 14.02 0.12
CA CYS A 91 -21.62 14.60 1.40
C CYS A 91 -22.60 13.68 2.12
N GLY A 92 -22.49 13.63 3.45
CA GLY A 92 -23.52 13.03 4.31
C GLY A 92 -24.69 14.00 4.58
N GLU A 93 -25.61 13.59 5.44
CA GLU A 93 -26.76 14.40 5.87
C GLU A 93 -26.33 15.74 6.51
N ASP A 94 -25.17 15.76 7.19
CA ASP A 94 -24.60 16.95 7.85
C ASP A 94 -24.11 18.04 6.87
N GLY A 95 -24.06 17.75 5.57
CA GLY A 95 -23.47 18.63 4.55
C GLY A 95 -21.95 18.73 4.64
N LEU A 96 -21.28 17.68 5.15
CA LEU A 96 -19.83 17.58 5.25
C LEU A 96 -19.29 16.59 4.21
N PRO A 97 -18.22 16.95 3.47
CA PRO A 97 -17.59 16.04 2.51
C PRO A 97 -17.04 14.78 3.20
N ARG A 98 -17.34 13.61 2.63
CA ARG A 98 -16.87 12.29 3.07
C ARG A 98 -16.20 11.60 1.89
N ILE A 99 -15.10 10.91 2.17
CA ILE A 99 -14.39 10.10 1.18
C ILE A 99 -14.83 8.65 1.39
N ALA A 100 -15.52 8.08 0.41
CA ALA A 100 -15.93 6.68 0.41
C ALA A 100 -14.93 5.82 -0.37
N LEU A 101 -14.70 4.59 0.11
CA LEU A 101 -13.81 3.62 -0.52
C LEU A 101 -14.57 2.51 -1.27
N ASP A 102 -15.87 2.72 -1.49
CA ASP A 102 -16.78 1.71 -2.02
C ASP A 102 -16.64 1.56 -3.54
N ARG A 103 -16.55 2.64 -4.31
CA ARG A 103 -16.60 2.60 -5.78
C ARG A 103 -15.26 2.86 -6.45
N LEU A 104 -15.00 2.14 -7.56
CA LEU A 104 -13.83 2.35 -8.42
C LEU A 104 -13.71 3.79 -8.95
N SER A 105 -14.84 4.47 -9.16
CA SER A 105 -14.89 5.88 -9.59
C SER A 105 -14.33 6.86 -8.56
N LEU A 106 -14.38 6.51 -7.27
CA LEU A 106 -13.88 7.31 -6.15
C LEU A 106 -12.57 6.75 -5.57
N THR A 107 -12.22 5.50 -5.91
CA THR A 107 -10.95 4.87 -5.52
C THR A 107 -9.74 5.63 -6.04
N ILE A 108 -9.85 6.28 -7.21
CA ILE A 108 -8.75 7.08 -7.78
C ILE A 108 -8.37 8.27 -6.87
N ASP A 109 -9.35 8.92 -6.24
CA ASP A 109 -9.13 10.06 -5.34
C ASP A 109 -8.32 9.68 -4.09
N VAL A 110 -8.36 8.40 -3.70
CA VAL A 110 -7.59 7.86 -2.57
C VAL A 110 -6.29 7.22 -3.03
N LEU A 111 -6.28 6.56 -4.19
CA LEU A 111 -5.09 5.90 -4.72
C LEU A 111 -4.01 6.90 -5.12
N ILE A 112 -4.38 8.04 -5.72
CA ILE A 112 -3.43 9.09 -6.13
C ILE A 112 -2.58 9.60 -4.96
N PRO A 113 -3.14 10.08 -3.83
CA PRO A 113 -2.32 10.56 -2.72
C PRO A 113 -1.46 9.46 -2.10
N ILE A 114 -1.95 8.21 -2.06
CA ILE A 114 -1.15 7.06 -1.60
C ILE A 114 0.04 6.82 -2.53
N ALA A 115 -0.18 6.80 -3.84
CA ALA A 115 0.88 6.59 -4.82
C ALA A 115 1.95 7.68 -4.76
N ILE A 116 1.53 8.95 -4.64
CA ILE A 116 2.44 10.08 -4.46
C ILE A 116 3.25 9.91 -3.17
N PHE A 117 2.59 9.54 -2.06
CA PHE A 117 3.26 9.33 -0.79
C PHE A 117 4.28 8.18 -0.84
N ILE A 118 3.91 7.02 -1.39
CA ILE A 118 4.84 5.88 -1.51
C ILE A 118 6.00 6.23 -2.43
N TYR A 119 5.74 6.95 -3.53
CA TYR A 119 6.80 7.38 -4.44
C TYR A 119 7.80 8.33 -3.76
N THR A 120 7.33 9.32 -3.01
CA THR A 120 8.21 10.26 -2.29
C THR A 120 8.91 9.59 -1.11
N ALA A 121 8.22 8.73 -0.36
CA ALA A 121 8.81 7.96 0.73
C ALA A 121 9.92 7.03 0.22
N GLY A 122 9.70 6.33 -0.90
CA GLY A 122 10.70 5.48 -1.53
C GLY A 122 11.89 6.26 -2.09
N LEU A 123 11.66 7.45 -2.68
CA LEU A 123 12.73 8.33 -3.14
C LEU A 123 13.63 8.79 -1.97
N ILE A 124 13.04 9.24 -0.87
CA ILE A 124 13.77 9.67 0.33
C ILE A 124 14.52 8.48 0.94
N GLY A 125 13.85 7.34 1.11
CA GLY A 125 14.47 6.13 1.66
C GLY A 125 15.63 5.62 0.81
N TRP A 126 15.48 5.63 -0.52
CA TRP A 126 16.50 5.12 -1.43
C TRP A 126 17.70 6.07 -1.56
N SER A 127 17.47 7.39 -1.57
CA SER A 127 18.56 8.37 -1.57
C SER A 127 19.41 8.27 -0.29
N GLY A 128 18.77 8.15 0.88
CA GLY A 128 19.47 7.91 2.15
C GLY A 128 20.23 6.59 2.18
N ARG A 129 19.60 5.49 1.77
CA ARG A 129 20.25 4.15 1.72
C ARG A 129 21.47 4.14 0.81
N SER A 130 21.35 4.67 -0.41
CA SER A 130 22.44 4.69 -1.38
C SER A 130 23.59 5.58 -0.94
N TYR A 131 23.31 6.70 -0.26
CA TYR A 131 24.32 7.55 0.35
C TYR A 131 25.11 6.82 1.45
N LEU A 132 24.41 6.19 2.41
CA LEU A 132 25.05 5.42 3.49
C LEU A 132 25.91 4.27 2.95
N GLN A 133 25.45 3.58 1.89
CA GLN A 133 26.24 2.54 1.23
C GLN A 133 27.48 3.09 0.54
N ALA A 134 27.40 4.28 -0.08
CA ALA A 134 28.53 4.89 -0.77
C ALA A 134 29.63 5.34 0.21
N ILE A 135 29.26 5.96 1.34
CA ILE A 135 30.22 6.42 2.35
C ILE A 135 30.84 5.25 3.13
N LYS A 136 30.07 4.17 3.39
CA LYS A 136 30.58 2.95 4.03
C LYS A 136 31.70 2.30 3.22
N LYS A 137 31.62 2.34 1.89
CA LYS A 137 32.67 1.84 0.99
C LYS A 137 33.94 2.72 0.96
N GLN A 138 33.83 3.98 1.36
CA GLN A 138 34.96 4.93 1.40
C GLN A 138 35.75 4.88 2.71
N GLY A 139 35.29 4.13 3.72
CA GLY A 139 35.98 3.98 5.01
C GLY A 139 35.89 5.20 5.94
N MET A 140 35.28 6.30 5.51
CA MET A 140 35.08 7.53 6.29
C MET A 140 33.59 7.77 6.58
N ALA A 141 32.87 6.73 7.01
CA ALA A 141 31.42 6.82 7.25
C ALA A 141 31.09 7.79 8.39
N GLU A 142 31.84 7.76 9.49
CA GLU A 142 31.59 8.58 10.68
C GLU A 142 31.69 10.08 10.40
N GLU A 143 32.69 10.50 9.62
CA GLU A 143 32.87 11.92 9.26
C GLU A 143 31.82 12.39 8.26
N LYS A 144 31.51 11.56 7.25
CA LYS A 144 30.56 11.93 6.18
C LYS A 144 29.08 11.83 6.58
N GLU A 145 28.77 11.21 7.71
CA GLU A 145 27.42 11.28 8.30
C GLU A 145 27.14 12.63 8.98
N ILE A 146 28.16 13.30 9.50
CA ILE A 146 28.05 14.62 10.13
C ILE A 146 28.25 15.73 9.09
N PHE A 147 29.34 15.62 8.32
CA PHE A 147 29.69 16.55 7.25
C PHE A 147 29.24 15.97 5.91
N ILE A 148 27.97 16.23 5.58
CA ILE A 148 27.34 15.69 4.38
C ILE A 148 28.08 16.15 3.12
N ASP A 149 28.61 15.19 2.39
CA ASP A 149 29.13 15.36 1.04
C ASP A 149 27.99 15.65 0.05
N ILE A 150 27.65 16.94 -0.09
CA ILE A 150 26.56 17.45 -0.92
C ILE A 150 26.61 16.94 -2.38
N PRO A 151 27.75 16.99 -3.11
CA PRO A 151 27.76 16.52 -4.50
C PRO A 151 27.50 15.03 -4.61
N LEU A 152 28.02 14.21 -3.68
CA LEU A 152 27.69 12.78 -3.63
C LEU A 152 26.21 12.57 -3.34
N PHE A 153 25.65 13.27 -2.36
CA PHE A 153 24.24 13.15 -1.99
C PHE A 153 23.29 13.51 -3.15
N ILE A 154 23.57 14.59 -3.90
CA ILE A 154 22.76 14.97 -5.07
C ILE A 154 22.79 13.87 -6.12
N SER A 155 23.94 13.24 -6.37
CA SER A 155 24.04 12.11 -7.31
C SER A 155 23.18 10.92 -6.87
N CYS A 156 23.15 10.61 -5.57
CA CYS A 156 22.28 9.58 -4.99
C CYS A 156 20.79 9.93 -5.13
N VAL A 157 20.41 11.19 -4.93
CA VAL A 157 19.03 11.66 -5.13
C VAL A 157 18.60 11.50 -6.59
N LEU A 158 19.45 11.84 -7.56
CA LEU A 158 19.14 11.67 -8.99
C LEU A 158 18.90 10.20 -9.34
N MET A 159 19.70 9.29 -8.80
CA MET A 159 19.49 7.83 -8.99
C MET A 159 18.22 7.33 -8.29
N SER A 160 17.83 7.95 -7.17
CA SER A 160 16.62 7.58 -6.42
C SER A 160 15.31 7.89 -7.14
N LEU A 161 15.32 8.68 -8.23
CA LEU A 161 14.13 8.85 -9.08
C LEU A 161 13.65 7.52 -9.69
N LEU A 162 14.57 6.58 -9.91
CA LEU A 162 14.29 5.25 -10.44
C LEU A 162 14.28 4.16 -9.36
N TRP A 163 14.02 4.55 -8.10
CA TRP A 163 14.12 3.63 -6.95
C TRP A 163 13.27 2.37 -7.12
N PHE A 164 12.07 2.43 -7.71
CA PHE A 164 11.21 1.25 -7.89
C PHE A 164 11.90 0.17 -8.71
N VAL A 165 12.56 0.56 -9.81
CA VAL A 165 13.26 -0.38 -10.70
C VAL A 165 14.53 -0.91 -10.04
N LEU A 166 15.28 -0.03 -9.36
CA LEU A 166 16.52 -0.42 -8.67
C LEU A 166 16.25 -1.33 -7.47
N ALA A 167 15.22 -1.02 -6.67
CA ALA A 167 14.78 -1.84 -5.55
C ALA A 167 14.30 -3.21 -6.04
N PHE A 168 13.54 -3.27 -7.13
CA PHE A 168 13.11 -4.55 -7.71
C PHE A 168 14.29 -5.36 -8.25
N LYS A 169 15.27 -4.71 -8.88
CA LYS A 169 16.51 -5.36 -9.31
C LYS A 169 17.27 -5.95 -8.12
N GLU A 170 17.50 -5.18 -7.07
CA GLU A 170 18.23 -5.62 -5.87
C GLU A 170 17.48 -6.69 -5.07
N LEU A 171 16.14 -6.67 -5.11
CA LEU A 171 15.30 -7.72 -4.54
C LEU A 171 15.51 -9.05 -5.28
N MET A 172 15.54 -9.02 -6.62
CA MET A 172 15.74 -10.22 -7.44
C MET A 172 17.18 -10.75 -7.39
N THR A 173 18.18 -9.89 -7.20
CA THR A 173 19.58 -10.30 -7.03
C THR A 173 19.90 -10.76 -5.60
N GLY A 174 19.04 -10.47 -4.63
CA GLY A 174 19.27 -10.79 -3.22
C GLY A 174 20.27 -9.85 -2.52
N GLU A 175 20.58 -8.69 -3.11
CA GLU A 175 21.47 -7.68 -2.53
C GLU A 175 20.73 -6.69 -1.61
N LEU A 176 19.39 -6.72 -1.60
CA LEU A 176 18.59 -5.80 -0.81
C LEU A 176 18.75 -6.02 0.71
N THR A 177 18.88 -7.28 1.13
CA THR A 177 18.93 -7.71 2.54
C THR A 177 20.25 -8.41 2.85
N ALA A 178 20.85 -8.09 4.00
CA ALA A 178 21.93 -8.91 4.55
C ALA A 178 21.38 -10.26 5.04
N LYS A 179 22.23 -11.28 5.11
CA LYS A 179 21.85 -12.59 5.66
C LYS A 179 21.73 -12.52 7.18
N ASP A 180 20.85 -13.32 7.76
CA ASP A 180 20.63 -13.38 9.21
C ASP A 180 21.90 -13.72 10.01
N GLU A 181 22.85 -14.44 9.40
CA GLU A 181 24.14 -14.82 10.01
C GLU A 181 25.15 -13.66 10.10
N GLU A 182 24.99 -12.62 9.27
CA GLU A 182 25.89 -11.45 9.22
C GLU A 182 25.38 -10.30 10.12
N ILE A 183 24.18 -10.44 10.67
CA ILE A 183 23.54 -9.43 11.51
C ILE A 183 23.83 -9.76 12.98
N PRO A 184 24.57 -8.90 13.72
CA PRO A 184 24.83 -9.15 15.13
C PRO A 184 23.52 -9.07 15.93
N ILE A 185 23.14 -10.20 16.53
CA ILE A 185 21.98 -10.28 17.43
C ILE A 185 22.43 -10.34 18.89
N SER A 186 21.63 -9.77 19.78
CA SER A 186 21.78 -9.99 21.21
C SER A 186 21.35 -11.41 21.59
N VAL A 187 21.76 -11.87 22.78
CA VAL A 187 21.29 -13.14 23.35
C VAL A 187 19.76 -13.12 23.48
N ARG A 188 19.09 -14.22 23.11
CA ARG A 188 17.63 -14.40 23.17
C ARG A 188 17.18 -15.03 24.47
#